data_AF-A0A9E3ZXW6-F1
#
_entry.id   AF-A0A9E3ZXW6-F1
#
_cell.length_a   1.000
_cell.length_b   1.000
_cell.length_c   1.000
_cell.angle_alpha   90.00
_cell.angle_beta   90.00
_cell.angle_gamma   90.00
#
_symmetry.space_group_name_H-M   'P 1'
#
loop_
_entity.id
_entity.type
_entity.pdbx_description
1 polymer ?
#
loop_
_entity_poly.entity_id
_entity_poly.type
_entity_poly.pdbx_seq_one_letter_code
_entity_poly.pdbx_strand_id
1 'polypeptide(L)'
;MIPLVLAGIGWLAWFLPGEIAVEEWAKRQKFPAPLEIGATLEGIGIDGSRPVWLAIHPRRGVRVDDGRGGRWLLRGDRVVEGTRLPPPVWLPRLEVLTLAGRPAIDRYLQRHSIEVERNELARCGEFDCFVIGGRDSTAQLWIERDAFFVRALQLPGLPRIELGSPRSWPEAAGASFPERIEVFDGPGSQPLATLTVQSVRSGSDAAAPAGAPRDPSAHVER
;
A
#
# COMPACT_ATOMS: atom_id res chain seq x y z
N MET A 1 -43.67 -25.95 -26.76
CA MET A 1 -43.28 -26.24 -25.36
C MET A 1 -41.77 -26.09 -25.28
N ILE A 2 -41.34 -25.05 -24.58
CA ILE A 2 -40.01 -24.44 -24.65
C ILE A 2 -39.08 -25.17 -23.65
N PRO A 3 -37.83 -25.50 -24.03
CA PRO A 3 -36.96 -26.29 -23.18
C PRO A 3 -36.45 -25.46 -21.99
N LEU A 4 -36.69 -26.00 -20.79
CA LEU A 4 -35.82 -25.84 -19.63
C LEU A 4 -34.41 -26.34 -20.01
N VAL A 5 -33.39 -25.89 -19.28
CA VAL A 5 -31.95 -26.17 -19.49
C VAL A 5 -31.27 -25.16 -20.40
N LEU A 6 -30.89 -24.00 -19.82
CA LEU A 6 -29.68 -23.20 -20.17
C LEU A 6 -29.60 -21.93 -19.28
N ALA A 7 -29.81 -22.04 -17.96
CA ALA A 7 -29.65 -20.92 -17.02
C ALA A 7 -28.58 -21.16 -15.94
N GLY A 8 -27.89 -22.31 -15.95
CA GLY A 8 -26.97 -22.71 -14.88
C GLY A 8 -25.47 -22.59 -15.20
N ILE A 9 -25.09 -22.20 -16.42
CA ILE A 9 -23.68 -22.28 -16.88
C ILE A 9 -23.04 -20.89 -17.06
N GLY A 10 -23.83 -19.81 -17.03
CA GLY A 10 -23.33 -18.43 -17.19
C GLY A 10 -22.77 -17.76 -15.92
N TRP A 11 -22.86 -18.41 -14.75
CA TRP A 11 -22.43 -17.85 -13.45
C TRP A 11 -21.19 -18.52 -12.85
N LEU A 12 -20.59 -19.48 -13.57
CA LEU A 12 -19.23 -19.99 -13.31
C LEU A 12 -18.19 -19.13 -14.04
N ALA A 13 -18.38 -17.81 -14.04
CA ALA A 13 -17.38 -16.87 -14.51
C ALA A 13 -16.24 -16.84 -13.48
N TRP A 14 -15.31 -17.79 -13.60
CA TRP A 14 -13.95 -17.76 -13.10
C TRP A 14 -13.70 -16.88 -11.87
N PHE A 15 -14.23 -17.29 -10.72
CA PHE A 15 -13.69 -16.84 -9.45
C PHE A 15 -12.31 -17.49 -9.30
N LEU A 16 -11.25 -16.75 -9.59
CA LEU A 16 -9.94 -17.09 -9.07
C LEU A 16 -10.06 -17.14 -7.54
N PRO A 17 -9.73 -18.26 -6.88
CA PRO A 17 -9.68 -18.32 -5.43
C PRO A 17 -8.81 -17.19 -4.87
N GLY A 18 -9.19 -16.61 -3.74
CA GLY A 18 -8.45 -15.49 -3.14
C GLY A 18 -6.98 -15.83 -2.91
N GLU A 19 -6.68 -17.11 -2.67
CA GLU A 19 -5.34 -17.65 -2.54
C GLU A 19 -4.51 -17.41 -3.79
N ILE A 20 -5.09 -17.56 -4.99
CA ILE A 20 -4.37 -17.34 -6.26
C ILE A 20 -4.12 -15.85 -6.46
N ALA A 21 -5.08 -14.98 -6.15
CA ALA A 21 -4.88 -13.54 -6.22
C ALA A 21 -3.75 -13.07 -5.30
N VAL A 22 -3.70 -13.59 -4.06
CA VAL A 22 -2.63 -13.33 -3.09
C VAL A 22 -1.30 -13.92 -3.56
N GLU A 23 -1.31 -15.10 -4.19
CA GLU A 23 -0.10 -15.74 -4.72
C GLU A 23 0.51 -14.93 -5.88
N GLU A 24 -0.32 -14.52 -6.83
CA GLU A 24 0.09 -13.71 -7.96
C GLU A 24 0.55 -12.32 -7.53
N TRP A 25 -0.13 -11.70 -6.56
CA TRP A 25 0.38 -10.48 -5.92
C TRP A 25 1.76 -10.71 -5.32
N ALA A 26 1.95 -11.78 -4.53
CA ALA A 26 3.25 -12.11 -3.93
C ALA A 26 4.37 -12.34 -4.97
N LYS A 27 4.06 -12.92 -6.13
CA LYS A 27 5.01 -13.13 -7.24
C LYS A 27 5.39 -11.82 -7.94
N ARG A 28 4.44 -10.91 -8.09
CA ARG A 28 4.63 -9.62 -8.77
C ARG A 28 5.26 -8.57 -7.89
N GLN A 29 5.06 -8.67 -6.57
CA GLN A 29 5.68 -7.78 -5.60
C GLN A 29 7.15 -8.13 -5.41
N LYS A 30 8.00 -7.53 -6.26
CA LYS A 30 9.45 -7.72 -6.22
C LYS A 30 10.13 -6.48 -5.64
N PHE A 31 10.70 -6.63 -4.44
CA PHE A 31 11.61 -5.63 -3.85
C PHE A 31 12.96 -6.29 -3.56
N PRO A 32 13.86 -6.39 -4.54
CA PRO A 32 15.17 -6.98 -4.32
C PRO A 32 16.07 -6.09 -3.44
N ALA A 33 15.81 -4.79 -3.41
CA ALA A 33 16.56 -3.79 -2.63
C ALA A 33 15.60 -2.91 -1.82
N PRO A 34 16.08 -2.26 -0.74
CA PRO A 34 15.35 -1.17 -0.11
C PRO A 34 14.93 -0.12 -1.15
N LEU A 35 13.78 0.50 -0.96
CA LEU A 35 13.33 1.63 -1.77
C LEU A 35 13.41 2.91 -0.96
N GLU A 36 13.86 3.98 -1.59
CA GLU A 36 13.75 5.33 -1.07
C GLU A 36 12.74 6.11 -1.92
N ILE A 37 11.74 6.65 -1.26
CA ILE A 37 10.62 7.34 -1.89
C ILE A 37 10.63 8.79 -1.42
N GLY A 38 10.76 9.71 -2.36
CA GLY A 38 10.47 11.12 -2.13
C GLY A 38 9.03 11.39 -2.52
N ALA A 39 8.24 11.93 -1.61
CA ALA A 39 6.84 12.25 -1.82
C ALA A 39 6.50 13.64 -1.28
N THR A 40 5.37 14.17 -1.72
CA THR A 40 4.74 15.34 -1.13
C THR A 40 3.44 14.94 -0.47
N LEU A 41 3.27 15.35 0.79
CA LEU A 41 2.08 15.14 1.60
C LEU A 41 1.23 16.40 1.64
N GLU A 42 -0.05 16.24 1.35
CA GLU A 42 -1.10 17.28 1.42
C GLU A 42 -2.29 16.72 2.21
N GLY A 43 -3.11 17.58 2.81
CA GLY A 43 -4.32 17.11 3.49
C GLY A 43 -4.83 18.00 4.63
N ILE A 44 -5.85 17.51 5.32
CA ILE A 44 -6.47 18.20 6.44
C ILE A 44 -5.48 18.31 7.60
N GLY A 45 -5.35 19.52 8.15
CA GLY A 45 -4.39 19.81 9.23
C GLY A 45 -2.94 19.95 8.76
N ILE A 46 -2.72 20.03 7.45
CA ILE A 46 -1.41 20.27 6.83
C ILE A 46 -1.47 21.63 6.13
N ASP A 47 -0.75 22.62 6.67
CA ASP A 47 -0.58 23.90 5.97
C ASP A 47 0.30 23.67 4.74
N GLY A 48 -0.30 23.78 3.57
CA GLY A 48 0.35 23.60 2.28
C GLY A 48 0.79 22.16 2.02
N SER A 49 1.63 22.02 0.99
CA SER A 49 2.25 20.76 0.63
C SER A 49 3.59 20.60 1.34
N ARG A 50 3.93 19.37 1.76
CA ARG A 50 5.13 19.11 2.57
C ARG A 50 5.93 17.92 2.06
N PRO A 51 7.26 18.00 2.01
CA PRO A 51 8.08 16.86 1.61
C PRO A 51 8.03 15.77 2.69
N VAL A 52 7.88 14.52 2.26
CA VAL A 52 7.94 13.32 3.10
C VAL A 52 8.87 12.33 2.44
N TRP A 53 9.75 11.73 3.23
CA TRP A 53 10.65 10.68 2.77
C TRP A 53 10.29 9.34 3.41
N LEU A 54 10.12 8.32 2.57
CA LEU A 54 9.91 6.95 3.01
C LEU A 54 11.12 6.11 2.61
N ALA A 55 11.64 5.30 3.52
CA ALA A 55 12.59 4.25 3.20
C ALA A 55 11.94 2.90 3.52
N ILE A 56 11.57 2.16 2.48
CA ILE A 56 10.91 0.87 2.57
C ILE A 56 11.97 -0.23 2.48
N HIS A 57 12.10 -1.03 3.54
CA HIS A 57 13.01 -2.16 3.56
C HIS A 57 12.23 -3.46 3.84
N PRO A 58 12.31 -4.49 2.97
CA PRO A 58 11.49 -5.70 3.08
C PRO A 58 11.67 -6.51 4.37
N ARG A 59 12.79 -6.34 5.08
CA ARG A 59 13.10 -7.07 6.33
C ARG A 59 13.11 -6.17 7.57
N ARG A 60 13.26 -4.86 7.37
CA ARG A 60 13.48 -3.90 8.47
C ARG A 60 12.31 -2.95 8.69
N GLY A 61 11.31 -2.96 7.80
CA GLY A 61 10.10 -2.13 7.90
C GLY A 61 10.22 -0.83 7.12
N VAL A 62 9.43 0.18 7.51
CA VAL A 62 9.39 1.49 6.86
C VAL A 62 9.99 2.54 7.78
N ARG A 63 10.94 3.32 7.30
CA ARG A 63 11.30 4.59 7.94
C ARG A 63 10.58 5.74 7.26
N VAL A 64 10.12 6.69 8.05
CA VAL A 64 9.39 7.87 7.59
C VAL A 64 10.04 9.10 8.19
N ASP A 65 10.25 10.13 7.37
CA ASP A 65 10.60 11.49 7.78
C ASP A 65 9.55 12.45 7.21
N ASP A 66 8.86 13.21 8.07
CA ASP A 66 7.77 14.12 7.67
C ASP A 66 8.23 15.55 7.33
N GLY A 67 9.54 15.83 7.34
CA GLY A 67 10.08 17.15 7.08
C GLY A 67 9.87 18.18 8.21
N ARG A 68 9.09 17.87 9.25
CA ARG A 68 8.90 18.69 10.46
C ARG A 68 9.77 18.26 11.63
N GLY A 69 10.69 17.32 11.36
CA GLY A 69 11.49 16.64 12.37
C GLY A 69 10.83 15.40 12.95
N GLY A 70 9.63 15.02 12.49
CA GLY A 70 8.98 13.76 12.80
C GLY A 70 9.67 12.61 12.08
N ARG A 71 10.28 11.70 12.83
CA ARG A 71 10.95 10.52 12.27
C ARG A 71 10.47 9.27 12.99
N TRP A 72 10.08 8.25 12.23
CA TRP A 72 9.53 7.01 12.78
C TRP A 72 10.02 5.78 12.02
N LEU A 73 10.19 4.67 12.73
CA LEU A 73 10.40 3.35 12.18
C LEU A 73 9.15 2.50 12.45
N LEU A 74 8.56 1.98 11.39
CA LEU A 74 7.36 1.15 11.42
C LEU A 74 7.74 -0.31 11.23
N ARG A 75 7.24 -1.20 12.10
CA ARG A 75 7.33 -2.66 11.94
C ARG A 75 6.10 -3.33 12.50
N GLY A 76 5.46 -4.19 11.70
CA GLY A 76 4.28 -4.92 12.14
C GLY A 76 3.25 -3.95 12.68
N ASP A 77 2.80 -3.02 11.84
CA ASP A 77 1.75 -2.02 12.04
C ASP A 77 1.92 -1.08 13.24
N ARG A 78 3.12 -1.06 13.83
CA ARG A 78 3.49 -0.28 15.01
C ARG A 78 4.70 0.60 14.75
N VAL A 79 4.75 1.73 15.45
CA VAL A 79 5.96 2.54 15.57
C VAL A 79 6.85 1.91 16.64
N VAL A 80 8.03 1.44 16.24
CA VAL A 80 9.00 0.79 17.14
C VAL A 80 10.12 1.74 17.59
N GLU A 81 10.34 2.80 16.84
CA GLU A 81 11.29 3.87 17.18
C GLU A 81 10.75 5.17 16.59
N GLY A 82 10.93 6.28 17.29
CA GLY A 82 10.62 7.57 16.69
C GLY A 82 10.88 8.76 17.58
N THR A 83 10.65 9.93 17.02
CA THR A 83 10.74 11.22 17.72
C THR A 83 9.56 11.44 18.65
N ARG A 84 9.63 12.50 19.47
CA ARG A 84 8.54 12.89 20.37
C ARG A 84 7.26 13.35 19.65
N LEU A 85 7.36 13.72 18.38
CA LEU A 85 6.18 14.03 17.58
C LEU A 85 5.40 12.75 17.31
N PRO A 86 4.07 12.72 17.58
CA PRO A 86 3.27 11.54 17.31
C PRO A 86 3.18 11.29 15.79
N PRO A 87 3.26 10.03 15.35
CA PRO A 87 3.07 9.69 13.94
C PRO A 87 1.61 9.97 13.54
N PRO A 88 1.34 10.35 12.27
CA PRO A 88 -0.01 10.37 11.75
C PRO A 88 -0.68 8.99 11.91
N VAL A 89 -1.95 8.97 12.32
CA VAL A 89 -2.69 7.72 12.62
C VAL A 89 -2.76 6.74 11.45
N TRP A 90 -2.70 7.24 10.21
CA TRP A 90 -2.71 6.44 9.00
C TRP A 90 -1.33 5.89 8.64
N LEU A 91 -0.24 6.43 9.18
CA LEU A 91 1.11 6.12 8.75
C LEU A 91 1.47 4.63 8.87
N PRO A 92 1.13 3.92 9.98
CA PRO A 92 1.40 2.50 10.09
C PRO A 92 0.70 1.62 9.04
N ARG A 93 -0.33 2.15 8.34
CA ARG A 93 -1.07 1.40 7.32
C ARG A 93 -0.30 1.25 6.00
N LEU A 94 0.73 2.07 5.80
CA LEU A 94 1.61 1.93 4.65
C LEU A 94 2.44 0.64 4.67
N GLU A 95 2.40 -0.16 5.75
CA GLU A 95 3.08 -1.46 5.80
C GLU A 95 2.65 -2.40 4.67
N VAL A 96 1.40 -2.30 4.19
CA VAL A 96 0.92 -3.10 3.05
C VAL A 96 1.81 -2.94 1.81
N LEU A 97 2.44 -1.78 1.64
CA LEU A 97 3.36 -1.48 0.53
C LEU A 97 4.69 -2.21 0.65
N THR A 98 5.01 -2.74 1.82
CA THR A 98 6.30 -3.40 2.12
C THR A 98 6.23 -4.92 2.08
N LEU A 99 5.02 -5.47 2.02
CA LEU A 99 4.81 -6.90 2.08
C LEU A 99 5.45 -7.55 0.85
N ALA A 100 6.40 -8.45 1.10
CA ALA A 100 7.14 -9.14 0.06
C ALA A 100 7.15 -10.63 0.35
N GLY A 101 6.76 -11.41 -0.65
CA GLY A 101 6.68 -12.86 -0.54
C GLY A 101 5.48 -13.35 0.28
N ARG A 102 5.08 -14.59 -0.03
CA ARG A 102 3.85 -15.19 0.48
C ARG A 102 3.77 -15.27 2.01
N PRO A 103 4.81 -15.70 2.75
CA PRO A 103 4.72 -15.83 4.21
C PRO A 103 4.51 -14.50 4.96
N ALA A 104 5.03 -13.39 4.43
CA ALA A 104 4.83 -12.08 5.03
C ALA A 104 3.39 -11.59 4.81
N ILE A 105 2.86 -11.80 3.60
CA ILE A 105 1.49 -11.48 3.24
C ILE A 105 0.51 -12.31 4.07
N ASP A 106 0.67 -13.63 4.16
CA ASP A 106 -0.22 -14.50 4.93
C ASP A 106 -0.28 -14.08 6.41
N ARG A 107 0.89 -13.78 7.00
CA ARG A 107 0.96 -13.29 8.39
C ARG A 107 0.25 -11.96 8.57
N TYR A 108 0.34 -11.07 7.59
CA TYR A 108 -0.35 -9.79 7.61
C TYR A 108 -1.86 -9.97 7.54
N LEU A 109 -2.34 -10.77 6.59
CA LEU A 109 -3.77 -11.08 6.42
C LEU A 109 -4.35 -11.72 7.68
N GLN A 110 -3.65 -12.71 8.25
CA GLN A 110 -4.05 -13.37 9.49
C GLN A 110 -4.11 -12.40 10.67
N ARG A 111 -3.11 -11.52 10.83
CA ARG A 111 -3.09 -10.53 11.93
C ARG A 111 -4.29 -9.59 11.88
N HIS A 112 -4.74 -9.26 10.68
CA HIS A 112 -5.84 -8.34 10.45
C HIS A 112 -7.18 -9.02 10.20
N SER A 113 -7.27 -10.33 10.44
CA SER A 113 -8.47 -11.14 10.21
C SER A 113 -9.07 -10.94 8.82
N ILE A 114 -8.22 -10.81 7.80
CA ILE A 114 -8.65 -10.75 6.39
C ILE A 114 -8.77 -12.18 5.89
N GLU A 115 -10.00 -12.68 5.80
CA GLU A 115 -10.31 -14.05 5.39
C GLU A 115 -10.08 -14.23 3.88
N VAL A 116 -9.03 -14.98 3.50
CA VAL A 116 -8.68 -15.20 2.09
C VAL A 116 -9.73 -16.01 1.33
N GLU A 117 -10.38 -16.94 2.02
CA GLU A 117 -11.46 -17.77 1.48
C GLU A 117 -12.70 -16.94 1.10
N ARG A 118 -12.89 -15.78 1.74
CA ARG A 118 -13.91 -14.80 1.36
C ARG A 118 -13.36 -13.89 0.27
N ASN A 119 -13.67 -14.21 -0.97
CA ASN A 119 -13.26 -13.43 -2.13
C ASN A 119 -14.46 -13.11 -3.02
N GLU A 120 -14.55 -11.85 -3.42
CA GLU A 120 -15.56 -11.35 -4.36
C GLU A 120 -14.90 -10.49 -5.44
N LEU A 121 -15.58 -10.33 -6.58
CA LEU A 121 -15.18 -9.35 -7.59
C LEU A 121 -15.99 -8.06 -7.43
N ALA A 122 -15.30 -6.93 -7.46
CA ALA A 122 -15.92 -5.60 -7.39
C ALA A 122 -15.14 -4.59 -8.22
N ARG A 123 -15.76 -3.44 -8.52
CA ARG A 123 -15.07 -2.31 -9.14
C ARG A 123 -14.31 -1.48 -8.12
N CYS A 124 -13.08 -1.10 -8.46
CA CYS A 124 -12.18 -0.24 -7.69
C CYS A 124 -11.72 0.92 -8.58
N GLY A 125 -12.60 1.91 -8.75
CA GLY A 125 -12.44 2.95 -9.77
C GLY A 125 -12.71 2.38 -11.17
N GLU A 126 -11.75 2.55 -12.08
CA GLU A 126 -11.84 2.08 -13.47
C GLU A 126 -11.46 0.59 -13.65
N PHE A 127 -11.05 -0.09 -12.59
CA PHE A 127 -10.54 -1.46 -12.63
C PHE A 127 -11.49 -2.45 -11.95
N ASP A 128 -11.41 -3.71 -12.35
CA ASP A 128 -11.96 -4.83 -11.59
C ASP A 128 -10.94 -5.28 -10.53
N CYS A 129 -11.39 -5.50 -9.30
CA CYS A 129 -10.59 -5.95 -8.17
C CYS A 129 -11.16 -7.24 -7.54
N PHE A 130 -10.26 -8.08 -7.05
CA PHE A 130 -10.52 -9.05 -6.00
C PHE A 130 -10.67 -8.33 -4.66
N VAL A 131 -11.74 -8.60 -3.93
CA VAL A 131 -11.97 -8.10 -2.57
C VAL A 131 -11.76 -9.25 -1.60
N ILE A 132 -10.55 -9.34 -1.07
CA ILE A 132 -10.16 -10.35 -0.10
C ILE A 132 -10.69 -9.93 1.28
N GLY A 133 -11.40 -10.84 1.96
CA GLY A 133 -12.17 -10.58 3.17
C GLY A 133 -13.67 -10.41 2.94
N GLY A 134 -14.14 -10.28 1.69
CA GLY A 134 -15.55 -10.04 1.33
C GLY A 134 -15.98 -8.58 1.50
N ARG A 135 -17.00 -8.15 0.74
CA ARG A 135 -17.43 -6.73 0.70
C ARG A 135 -18.20 -6.28 1.95
N ASP A 136 -18.76 -7.22 2.70
CA ASP A 136 -19.49 -7.01 3.94
C ASP A 136 -18.58 -6.97 5.18
N SER A 137 -17.30 -7.32 5.02
CA SER A 137 -16.31 -7.31 6.11
C SER A 137 -15.79 -5.91 6.43
N THR A 138 -15.36 -5.70 7.67
CA THR A 138 -14.68 -4.47 8.10
C THR A 138 -13.17 -4.50 7.83
N ALA A 139 -12.62 -5.65 7.45
CA ALA A 139 -11.23 -5.85 7.06
C ALA A 139 -11.18 -6.38 5.62
N GLN A 140 -10.66 -5.57 4.70
CA GLN A 140 -10.67 -5.88 3.28
C GLN A 140 -9.34 -5.48 2.63
N LEU A 141 -8.85 -6.32 1.73
CA LEU A 141 -7.75 -6.01 0.82
C LEU A 141 -8.25 -6.08 -0.62
N TRP A 142 -8.06 -5.00 -1.37
CA TRP A 142 -8.50 -4.89 -2.75
C TRP A 142 -7.31 -5.04 -3.68
N ILE A 143 -7.32 -6.05 -4.53
CA ILE A 143 -6.23 -6.37 -5.46
C ILE A 143 -6.78 -6.28 -6.89
N GLU A 144 -6.17 -5.44 -7.72
CA GLU A 144 -6.51 -5.30 -9.14
C GLU A 144 -6.42 -6.65 -9.86
N ARG A 145 -7.46 -7.03 -10.61
CA ARG A 145 -7.58 -8.37 -11.19
C ARG A 145 -6.45 -8.71 -12.16
N ASP A 146 -6.10 -7.76 -13.02
CA ASP A 146 -5.22 -8.03 -14.16
C ASP A 146 -3.75 -7.71 -13.83
N ALA A 147 -3.51 -6.66 -13.02
CA ALA A 147 -2.19 -6.30 -12.55
C ALA A 147 -1.73 -7.07 -11.30
N PHE A 148 -2.66 -7.63 -10.51
CA PHE A 148 -2.43 -8.14 -9.15
C PHE A 148 -1.71 -7.14 -8.24
N PHE A 149 -2.11 -5.88 -8.35
CA PHE A 149 -1.59 -4.76 -7.58
C PHE A 149 -2.60 -4.35 -6.52
N VAL A 150 -2.16 -4.06 -5.30
CA VAL A 150 -3.06 -3.59 -4.24
C VAL A 150 -3.61 -2.22 -4.60
N ARG A 151 -4.93 -2.05 -4.55
CA ARG A 151 -5.62 -0.78 -4.82
C ARG A 151 -6.20 -0.14 -3.59
N ALA A 152 -6.59 -0.93 -2.59
CA ALA A 152 -7.09 -0.39 -1.34
C ALA A 152 -6.92 -1.37 -0.18
N LEU A 153 -6.88 -0.81 1.02
CA LEU A 153 -6.92 -1.54 2.28
C LEU A 153 -7.91 -0.83 3.21
N GLN A 154 -8.88 -1.59 3.70
CA GLN A 154 -9.78 -1.19 4.76
C GLN A 154 -9.50 -2.08 5.98
N LEU A 155 -9.33 -1.46 7.15
CA LEU A 155 -9.21 -2.19 8.41
C LEU A 155 -10.22 -1.65 9.43
N PRO A 156 -10.62 -2.45 10.43
CA PRO A 156 -11.61 -2.04 11.42
C PRO A 156 -11.09 -0.87 12.26
N GLY A 157 -11.91 0.18 12.40
CA GLY A 157 -11.60 1.34 13.25
C GLY A 157 -10.44 2.22 12.75
N LEU A 158 -10.02 2.04 11.49
CA LEU A 158 -8.88 2.75 10.91
C LEU A 158 -9.27 3.42 9.57
N PRO A 159 -8.61 4.53 9.21
CA PRO A 159 -8.76 5.14 7.90
C PRO A 159 -8.48 4.14 6.77
N ARG A 160 -9.30 4.20 5.72
CA ARG A 160 -9.07 3.47 4.48
C ARG A 160 -7.88 4.07 3.76
N ILE A 161 -7.05 3.24 3.15
CA ILE A 161 -6.02 3.71 2.22
C ILE A 161 -6.35 3.24 0.82
N GLU A 162 -6.17 4.11 -0.17
CA GLU A 162 -6.26 3.77 -1.58
C GLU A 162 -4.94 4.09 -2.27
N LEU A 163 -4.55 3.21 -3.18
CA LEU A 163 -3.33 3.28 -3.94
C LEU A 163 -3.71 3.59 -5.39
N GLY A 164 -3.13 4.68 -5.90
CA GLY A 164 -3.21 5.06 -7.29
C GLY A 164 -2.56 4.01 -8.19
N SER A 165 -2.67 4.24 -9.50
CA SER A 165 -2.12 3.31 -10.46
C SER A 165 -0.61 3.14 -10.27
N PRO A 166 -0.10 1.90 -10.36
CA PRO A 166 1.32 1.66 -10.27
C PRO A 166 2.04 2.26 -11.48
N ARG A 167 3.19 2.87 -11.22
CA ARG A 167 4.16 3.25 -12.24
C ARG A 167 5.43 2.44 -12.07
N SER A 168 6.08 2.11 -13.19
CA SER A 168 7.43 1.55 -13.19
C SER A 168 8.46 2.67 -13.00
N TRP A 169 9.38 2.46 -12.06
CA TRP A 169 10.42 3.43 -11.69
C TRP A 169 11.80 2.88 -12.09
N PRO A 170 12.39 3.37 -13.21
CA PRO A 170 13.67 2.87 -13.73
C PRO A 170 14.82 2.98 -12.71
N GLU A 171 14.87 4.07 -11.95
CA GLU A 171 15.88 4.36 -10.91
C GLU A 171 15.78 3.41 -9.71
N ALA A 172 14.73 2.62 -9.64
CA ALA A 172 14.49 1.58 -8.64
C ALA A 172 14.55 0.17 -9.24
N ALA A 173 15.41 -0.05 -10.23
CA ALA A 173 15.54 -1.32 -10.95
C ALA A 173 14.20 -1.79 -11.58
N GLY A 174 13.37 -0.84 -12.02
CA GLY A 174 12.05 -1.12 -12.59
C GLY A 174 11.00 -1.54 -11.57
N ALA A 175 11.20 -1.22 -10.28
CA ALA A 175 10.18 -1.47 -9.26
C ALA A 175 8.87 -0.76 -9.61
N SER A 176 7.77 -1.46 -9.35
CA SER A 176 6.42 -0.94 -9.53
C SER A 176 5.92 -0.34 -8.21
N PHE A 177 5.56 0.94 -8.21
CA PHE A 177 5.15 1.67 -7.00
C PHE A 177 4.03 2.67 -7.32
N PRO A 178 3.02 2.86 -6.44
CA PRO A 178 1.91 3.75 -6.73
C PRO A 178 2.37 5.22 -6.81
N GLU A 179 1.85 5.98 -7.77
CA GLU A 179 2.16 7.41 -7.90
C GLU A 179 1.46 8.26 -6.84
N ARG A 180 0.36 7.73 -6.29
CA ARG A 180 -0.44 8.43 -5.29
C ARG A 180 -0.95 7.46 -4.23
N ILE A 181 -0.97 7.90 -2.98
CA ILE A 181 -1.57 7.18 -1.85
C ILE A 181 -2.55 8.14 -1.19
N GLU A 182 -3.80 7.76 -1.13
CA GLU A 182 -4.88 8.57 -0.54
C GLU A 182 -5.41 7.89 0.72
N VAL A 183 -5.67 8.68 1.75
CA VAL A 183 -6.15 8.22 3.05
C VAL A 183 -7.53 8.81 3.28
N PHE A 184 -8.52 7.99 3.62
CA PHE A 184 -9.91 8.38 3.77
C PHE A 184 -10.41 8.04 5.18
N ASP A 185 -11.26 8.88 5.76
CA ASP A 185 -11.90 8.58 7.05
C ASP A 185 -12.98 7.49 6.93
N GLY A 186 -13.48 7.25 5.72
CA GLY A 186 -14.46 6.23 5.42
C GLY A 186 -14.85 6.19 3.94
N PRO A 187 -15.74 5.26 3.55
CA PRO A 187 -16.21 5.14 2.18
C PRO A 187 -16.91 6.42 1.69
N GLY A 188 -16.50 6.95 0.53
CA GLY A 188 -17.11 8.13 -0.09
C GLY A 188 -16.71 9.47 0.52
N SER A 189 -15.76 9.48 1.47
CA SER A 189 -15.22 10.72 2.03
C SER A 189 -14.25 11.40 1.06
N GLN A 190 -13.92 12.66 1.33
CA GLN A 190 -12.73 13.28 0.74
C GLN A 190 -11.47 12.68 1.39
N PRO A 191 -10.31 12.69 0.69
CA PRO A 191 -9.05 12.29 1.30
C PRO A 191 -8.69 13.18 2.48
N LEU A 192 -8.43 12.57 3.65
CA LEU A 192 -7.81 13.21 4.81
C LEU A 192 -6.37 13.64 4.51
N ALA A 193 -5.66 12.80 3.76
CA ALA A 193 -4.28 13.01 3.38
C ALA A 193 -3.98 12.35 2.04
N THR A 194 -3.14 13.00 1.24
CA THR A 194 -2.68 12.53 -0.06
C THR A 194 -1.16 12.60 -0.09
N LEU A 195 -0.52 11.47 -0.33
CA LEU A 195 0.91 11.39 -0.62
C LEU A 195 1.06 11.26 -2.14
N THR A 196 1.65 12.27 -2.77
CA THR A 196 2.01 12.25 -4.19
C THR A 196 3.48 11.87 -4.31
N VAL A 197 3.76 10.71 -4.90
CA VAL A 197 5.12 10.19 -5.08
C VAL A 197 5.81 10.91 -6.22
N GLN A 198 6.98 11.47 -5.93
CA GLN A 198 7.77 12.25 -6.89
C GLN A 198 8.99 11.48 -7.39
N SER A 199 9.55 10.63 -6.54
CA SER A 199 10.71 9.80 -6.89
C SER A 199 10.67 8.48 -6.14
N VAL A 200 11.13 7.42 -6.81
CA VAL A 200 11.41 6.13 -6.21
C VAL A 200 12.77 5.69 -6.73
N ARG A 201 13.69 5.40 -5.82
CA ARG A 201 15.05 4.94 -6.16
C ARG A 201 15.44 3.74 -5.34
N SER A 202 16.36 2.94 -5.86
CA SER A 202 17.00 1.90 -5.07
C SER A 202 17.79 2.53 -3.92
N GLY A 203 17.47 2.15 -2.70
CA GLY A 203 18.25 2.44 -1.51
C GLY A 203 19.39 1.47 -1.33
N SER A 204 20.38 1.85 -0.53
CA SER A 204 21.44 0.93 -0.09
C SER A 204 21.02 0.21 1.20
N ASP A 205 21.51 -1.01 1.41
CA ASP A 205 21.34 -1.73 2.68
C ASP A 205 21.94 -0.96 3.88
N ALA A 206 22.90 -0.06 3.60
CA ALA A 206 23.52 0.85 4.56
C ALA A 206 22.62 2.04 4.95
N ALA A 207 21.60 2.38 4.14
CA ALA A 207 20.61 3.41 4.46
C ALA A 207 19.63 3.01 5.59
N ALA A 208 19.82 1.83 6.20
CA ALA A 208 19.19 1.45 7.46
C ALA A 208 20.18 0.74 8.40
N PRO A 209 20.13 0.92 9.73
CA PRO A 209 19.86 2.12 10.52
C PRO A 209 21.19 2.74 11.04
N ALA A 210 21.53 3.94 10.59
CA ALA A 210 22.36 4.85 11.37
C ALA A 210 21.82 6.26 11.15
N GLY A 211 21.54 6.97 12.24
CA GLY A 211 21.04 8.34 12.17
C GLY A 211 22.04 9.24 11.48
N ALA A 212 21.70 9.72 10.28
CA ALA A 212 22.32 10.90 9.73
C ALA A 212 21.23 11.72 9.03
N PRO A 213 21.11 13.03 9.33
CA PRO A 213 20.22 13.91 8.62
C PRO A 213 20.68 14.01 7.16
N ARG A 214 19.77 13.81 6.20
CA ARG A 214 20.02 14.21 4.82
C ARG A 214 19.77 15.70 4.72
N ASP A 215 20.82 16.43 4.38
CA ASP A 215 20.79 17.86 4.12
C ASP A 215 19.82 18.16 2.96
N PRO A 216 18.77 18.98 3.16
CA PRO A 216 17.80 19.30 2.12
C PRO A 216 18.35 20.21 1.00
N SER A 217 19.63 20.61 1.03
CA SER A 217 20.21 21.54 0.06
C SER A 217 20.91 20.93 -1.15
N ALA A 218 20.96 19.60 -1.31
CA ALA A 218 21.66 18.97 -2.43
C ALA A 218 20.74 18.65 -3.63
N HIS A 219 20.74 19.59 -4.58
CA HIS A 219 20.42 19.49 -6.03
C HIS A 219 19.32 20.43 -6.52
N VAL A 220 19.71 21.71 -6.66
CA VAL A 220 19.38 22.50 -7.83
C VAL A 220 20.71 22.78 -8.54
N GLU A 221 21.01 22.03 -9.59
CA GLU A 221 22.02 22.45 -10.56
C GLU A 221 21.33 22.93 -11.84
N ARG A 222 21.99 23.92 -12.43
CA ARG A 222 21.53 24.89 -13.42
C ARG A 222 21.25 24.31 -14.80
#